data_AF-A0A3M1XIN7-F1
#
_entry.id   AF-A0A3M1XIN7-F1
#
_cell.length_a   1.000
_cell.length_b   1.000
_cell.length_c   1.000
_cell.angle_alpha   90.00
_cell.angle_beta   90.00
_cell.angle_gamma   90.00
#
_symmetry.space_group_name_H-M   'P 1'
#
loop_
_entity.id
_entity.type
_entity.pdbx_description
1 polymer ?
#
loop_
_entity_poly.entity_id
_entity_poly.type
_entity_poly.pdbx_seq_one_letter_code
_entity_poly.pdbx_strand_id
1 'polypeptide(L)' 'MSKFKCFFKQATGNLPYDYQARLAEAAPWPALLEAPTGAGKTEAIVLAWLWRRRYAGDEIR' A
#
# COMPACT_ATOMS: atom_id res chain seq x y z
N MET A 1 13.72 3.82 -3.84
CA MET A 1 12.24 3.77 -3.91
C MET A 1 11.81 2.40 -3.41
N SER A 2 10.87 2.27 -2.46
CA SER A 2 10.51 0.94 -1.92
C SER A 2 9.87 0.06 -3.00
N LYS A 3 9.96 -1.27 -2.86
CA LYS A 3 9.38 -2.23 -3.83
C LYS A 3 7.88 -1.99 -4.03
N PHE A 4 7.17 -1.63 -2.96
CA PHE A 4 5.77 -1.24 -3.03
C PHE A 4 5.55 0.03 -3.88
N LYS A 5 6.35 1.08 -3.69
CA LYS A 5 6.24 2.32 -4.49
C LYS A 5 6.39 2.05 -6.00
N CYS A 6 7.28 1.14 -6.39
CA CYS A 6 7.41 0.71 -7.80
C CYS A 6 6.15 -0.03 -8.29
N PHE A 7 5.67 -1.00 -7.51
CA PHE A 7 4.46 -1.76 -7.82
C PHE A 7 3.22 -0.86 -7.96
N PHE A 8 3.05 0.09 -7.04
CA PHE A 8 1.94 1.03 -7.07
C PHE A 8 1.97 1.93 -8.31
N LYS A 9 3.16 2.43 -8.67
CA LYS A 9 3.35 3.20 -9.91
C LYS A 9 3.05 2.38 -11.15
N GLN A 10 3.46 1.12 -11.18
CA GLN A 10 3.15 0.24 -12.31
C GLN A 10 1.64 0.01 -12.46
N ALA A 11 0.91 -0.14 -11.36
CA ALA A 11 -0.53 -0.39 -11.37
C ALA A 11 -1.39 0.85 -11.69
N THR A 12 -0.95 2.04 -11.26
CA THR A 12 -1.79 3.25 -11.28
C THR A 12 -1.25 4.36 -12.18
N GLY A 13 -0.02 4.23 -12.68
CA GLY A 13 0.72 5.32 -13.34
C GLY A 13 1.24 6.40 -12.40
N ASN A 14 0.87 6.39 -11.11
CA ASN A 14 1.17 7.43 -10.13
C ASN A 14 2.02 6.90 -8.98
N LEU A 15 2.85 7.76 -8.36
CA LEU A 15 3.51 7.39 -7.11
C LEU A 15 2.48 7.39 -5.97
N PRO A 16 2.57 6.45 -5.02
CA PRO A 16 1.66 6.44 -3.89
C PRO A 16 1.93 7.63 -2.96
N TYR A 17 0.88 8.10 -2.30
CA TYR A 17 1.02 8.93 -1.10
C TYR A 17 1.71 8.15 0.02
N ASP A 18 2.35 8.87 0.95
CA ASP A 18 3.12 8.22 2.02
C ASP A 18 2.25 7.32 2.92
N TYR A 19 1.00 7.68 3.16
CA TYR A 19 0.10 6.85 3.96
C TYR A 19 -0.22 5.51 3.28
N GLN A 20 -0.27 5.48 1.94
CA GLN A 20 -0.53 4.26 1.17
C GLN A 20 0.68 3.32 1.23
N ALA A 21 1.90 3.88 1.14
CA ALA A 21 3.12 3.11 1.33
C ALA A 21 3.26 2.56 2.75
N ARG A 22 2.97 3.39 3.76
CA ARG A 22 2.95 2.96 5.17
C ARG A 22 1.93 1.85 5.41
N LEU A 23 0.74 1.91 4.80
CA LEU A 23 -0.27 0.85 4.93
C LEU A 23 0.22 -0.50 4.40
N ALA A 24 0.96 -0.51 3.28
CA ALA A 24 1.50 -1.73 2.68
C ALA A 24 2.64 -2.35 3.49
N GLU A 25 3.48 -1.52 4.08
CA GLU A 25 4.69 -1.93 4.81
C GLU A 25 4.45 -2.14 6.31
N ALA A 26 3.28 -1.75 6.84
CA ALA A 26 2.94 -1.90 8.25
C ALA A 26 2.74 -3.37 8.67
N ALA A 27 3.53 -3.79 9.66
CA ALA A 27 3.38 -5.03 10.41
C ALA A 27 3.30 -4.69 11.92
N PRO A 28 2.16 -4.91 12.59
CA PRO A 28 0.91 -5.50 12.09
C PRO A 28 0.14 -4.58 11.12
N TRP A 29 -0.77 -5.17 10.32
CA TRP A 29 -1.65 -4.38 9.46
C TRP A 29 -2.66 -3.60 10.32
N PRO A 30 -2.83 -2.28 10.14
CA PRO A 30 -3.74 -1.52 10.97
C PRO A 30 -5.20 -1.91 10.70
N ALA A 31 -6.00 -1.99 11.76
CA ALA A 31 -7.43 -2.27 11.68
C ALA A 31 -8.27 -1.05 11.24
N LEU A 32 -7.71 0.16 11.33
CA LEU A 32 -8.37 1.41 10.97
C LEU A 32 -7.50 2.18 9.98
N LEU A 33 -8.10 2.61 8.87
CA LEU A 33 -7.51 3.56 7.93
C LEU A 33 -8.41 4.80 7.86
N GLU A 34 -7.97 5.87 8.51
CA GLU A 34 -8.63 7.16 8.44
C GLU A 34 -7.95 8.04 7.40
N ALA A 35 -8.69 8.41 6.35
CA ALA A 35 -8.24 9.38 5.36
C ALA A 35 -9.45 10.05 4.70
N PRO A 36 -9.33 11.31 4.21
CA PRO A 36 -10.41 12.02 3.55
C PRO A 36 -10.96 11.30 2.31
N THR A 37 -12.20 11.61 1.92
CA THR A 37 -12.74 11.19 0.62
C THR A 37 -11.88 11.77 -0.51
N GLY A 38 -11.67 10.98 -1.57
CA GLY A 38 -10.79 11.37 -2.69
C GLY A 38 -9.29 11.19 -2.41
N ALA A 39 -8.87 10.78 -1.20
CA ALA A 39 -7.45 10.59 -0.88
C ALA A 39 -6.82 9.32 -1.52
N GLY A 40 -7.57 8.54 -2.30
CA GLY A 40 -7.10 7.29 -2.90
C GLY A 40 -7.09 6.08 -1.95
N LYS A 41 -8.08 5.98 -1.06
CA LYS A 41 -8.18 4.87 -0.08
C LYS A 41 -8.34 3.51 -0.76
N THR A 42 -9.05 3.46 -1.88
CA THR A 42 -9.32 2.21 -2.62
C THR A 42 -8.02 1.63 -3.17
N GLU A 43 -7.22 2.46 -3.84
CA GLU A 43 -5.90 2.13 -4.35
C GLU A 43 -4.97 1.74 -3.22
N ALA A 44 -5.03 2.45 -2.09
CA ALA A 44 -4.26 2.14 -0.88
C ALA A 44 -4.53 0.71 -0.40
N ILE A 45 -5.79 0.36 -0.14
CA ILE A 45 -6.19 -0.91 0.45
C ILE A 45 -5.94 -2.06 -0.53
N VAL A 46 -6.39 -1.93 -1.78
CA VAL A 46 -6.32 -3.01 -2.78
C VAL A 46 -4.86 -3.33 -3.11
N LEU A 47 -4.04 -2.31 -3.37
CA LEU A 47 -2.65 -2.54 -3.77
C LEU A 47 -1.77 -2.94 -2.60
N ALA A 48 -2.00 -2.41 -1.40
CA ALA A 48 -1.31 -2.88 -0.18
C ALA A 48 -1.59 -4.36 0.08
N TRP A 49 -2.87 -4.77 0.06
CA TRP A 49 -3.27 -6.16 0.24
C TRP A 49 -2.67 -7.09 -0.80
N LEU A 50 -2.78 -6.73 -2.09
CA LEU A 50 -2.27 -7.54 -3.18
C LEU A 50 -0.76 -7.69 -3.12
N TRP A 51 -0.05 -6.59 -2.82
CA TRP A 51 1.40 -6.60 -2.71
C TRP A 51 1.88 -7.48 -1.56
N ARG A 52 1.25 -7.40 -0.37
CA ARG A 52 1.58 -8.26 0.77
C ARG A 52 1.45 -9.74 0.46
N ARG A 53 0.44 -10.12 -0.33
CA ARG A 53 0.23 -11.53 -0.71
C ARG A 53 1.23 -12.04 -1.74
N ARG A 54 1.69 -11.19 -2.66
CA ARG A 54 2.44 -11.61 -3.86
C ARG A 54 3.93 -11.28 -3.84
N TYR A 55 4.34 -10.24 -3.12
CA TYR A 55 5.68 -9.65 -3.26
C TYR A 55 6.37 -9.26 -1.96
N ALA A 56 5.62 -9.05 -0.87
CA ALA A 56 6.24 -8.72 0.42
C ALA A 56 7.07 -9.88 0.97
N GLY A 57 8.12 -9.56 1.72
CA GLY A 57 8.90 -10.55 2.46
C GLY A 57 8.11 -11.15 3.62
N ASP A 58 8.59 -12.27 4.15
CA ASP A 58 7.91 -13.01 5.22
C ASP A 58 7.78 -12.19 6.52
N GLU A 59 8.60 -11.16 6.69
CA GLU A 59 8.54 -10.22 7.81
C GLU A 59 7.32 -9.28 7.79
N ILE A 60 6.72 -9.07 6.61
CA ILE A 60 5.52 -8.24 6.43
C ILE A 60 4.26 -9.10 6.23
N ARG A 61 4.39 -10.38 5.88
CA ARG A 61 3.23 -11.24 5.56
C ARG A 61 2.23 -11.33 6.70
#